data_AF-A0A0V0Y252-F1
#
_entry.id   AF-A0A0V0Y252-F1
#
_cell.length_a   1.000
_cell.length_b   1.000
_cell.length_c   1.000
_cell.angle_alpha   90.00
_cell.angle_beta   90.00
_cell.angle_gamma   90.00
#
_symmetry.space_group_name_H-M   'P 1'
#
loop_
_entity.id
_entity.type
_entity.pdbx_description
1 polymer ?
#
loop_
_entity_poly.entity_id
_entity_poly.type
_entity_poly.pdbx_seq_one_letter_code
_entity_poly.pdbx_strand_id
1 'polypeptide(L)'
;MTSKVKKRDALNSYRKELSQGASSENRNKAYIWKSLLVVVLAILCGGIHGKHAAEMFERSTHFSHLADFEREMLFRTEMGFYYSFYKYLVNAKSFKEGMIALTRDNKTEYGREINALKRFNLYPEIIISAMYRVFKSITKYWKIHTQVCWQVKRDIHLPPVTSCEGMGNQMFFYIYMVYLLAGLVGFLLFLYGFLMSDSIFGGLFTVLCFFYNHSEATRVQWTPPLRESFGYPAFLCITLLVSKDLKRKSRLHNYILISLSSVMFMLVWQVKLNCDKNCL
;
A
#
# COMPACT_ATOMS: atom_id res chain seq x y z
N MET A 1 -63.75 -35.75 -15.86
CA MET A 1 -63.25 -35.13 -14.60
C MET A 1 -61.73 -35.01 -14.53
N THR A 2 -60.98 -35.85 -15.25
CA THR A 2 -59.51 -35.96 -15.25
C THR A 2 -58.73 -34.81 -15.93
N SER A 3 -59.31 -34.16 -16.95
CA SER A 3 -58.62 -33.08 -17.71
C SER A 3 -58.42 -31.78 -16.90
N LYS A 4 -59.39 -31.39 -16.06
CA LYS A 4 -59.30 -30.18 -15.22
C LYS A 4 -58.27 -30.33 -14.10
N VAL A 5 -58.10 -31.53 -13.56
CA VAL A 5 -57.11 -31.84 -12.51
C VAL A 5 -55.70 -31.73 -13.08
N LYS A 6 -55.45 -32.38 -14.23
CA LYS A 6 -54.16 -32.33 -14.94
C LYS A 6 -53.73 -30.90 -15.31
N LYS A 7 -54.68 -30.03 -15.67
CA LYS A 7 -54.43 -28.60 -15.96
C LYS A 7 -54.05 -27.79 -14.72
N ARG A 8 -54.65 -28.09 -13.55
CA ARG A 8 -54.29 -27.44 -12.27
C ARG A 8 -52.90 -27.87 -11.81
N ASP A 9 -52.55 -29.13 -11.95
CA ASP A 9 -51.24 -29.65 -11.54
C ASP A 9 -50.12 -29.05 -12.39
N ALA A 10 -50.32 -28.91 -13.71
CA ALA A 10 -49.39 -28.23 -14.61
C ALA A 10 -49.21 -26.74 -14.25
N LEU A 11 -50.30 -26.04 -13.91
CA LEU A 11 -50.25 -24.64 -13.49
C LEU A 11 -49.50 -24.46 -12.15
N ASN A 12 -49.69 -25.39 -11.21
CA ASN A 12 -49.00 -25.38 -9.92
C ASN A 12 -47.50 -25.65 -10.07
N SER A 13 -47.11 -26.56 -10.97
CA SER A 13 -45.70 -26.82 -11.30
C SER A 13 -45.03 -25.58 -11.90
N TYR A 14 -45.69 -24.95 -12.87
CA TYR A 14 -45.20 -23.72 -13.50
C TYR A 14 -45.04 -22.56 -12.47
N ARG A 15 -46.02 -22.39 -11.58
CA ARG A 15 -45.92 -21.40 -10.49
C ARG A 15 -44.74 -21.68 -9.54
N LYS A 16 -44.45 -22.96 -9.26
CA LYS A 16 -43.32 -23.35 -8.42
C LYS A 16 -41.99 -23.02 -9.08
N GLU A 17 -41.82 -23.31 -10.36
CA GLU A 17 -40.62 -22.94 -11.14
C GLU A 17 -40.42 -21.42 -11.20
N LEU A 18 -41.48 -20.65 -11.45
CA LEU A 18 -41.43 -19.19 -11.44
C LEU A 18 -41.01 -18.63 -10.07
N SER A 19 -41.54 -19.20 -8.98
CA SER A 19 -41.19 -18.80 -7.61
C SER A 19 -39.75 -19.16 -7.23
N GLN A 20 -39.23 -20.30 -7.72
CA GLN A 20 -37.85 -20.73 -7.52
C GLN A 20 -36.88 -19.85 -8.30
N GLY A 21 -37.23 -19.47 -9.54
CA GLY A 21 -36.50 -18.50 -10.34
C GLY A 21 -36.43 -17.12 -9.67
N ALA A 22 -37.56 -16.60 -9.18
CA ALA A 22 -37.59 -15.32 -8.47
C ALA A 22 -36.80 -15.36 -7.15
N SER A 23 -36.84 -16.48 -6.41
CA SER A 23 -36.07 -16.68 -5.18
C SER A 23 -34.56 -16.74 -5.43
N SER A 24 -34.12 -17.39 -6.50
CA SER A 24 -32.69 -17.48 -6.85
C SER A 24 -32.15 -16.14 -7.34
N GLU A 25 -32.93 -15.40 -8.13
CA GLU A 25 -32.59 -14.04 -8.58
C GLU A 25 -32.47 -13.07 -7.40
N ASN A 26 -33.43 -13.08 -6.47
CA ASN A 26 -33.38 -12.25 -5.27
C ASN A 26 -32.20 -12.61 -4.35
N ARG A 27 -31.86 -13.90 -4.22
CA ARG A 27 -30.65 -14.33 -3.48
C ARG A 27 -29.37 -13.83 -4.13
N ASN A 28 -29.26 -13.91 -5.45
CA ASN A 28 -28.09 -13.42 -6.19
C ASN A 28 -27.96 -11.90 -6.03
N LYS A 29 -29.06 -11.15 -6.15
CA LYS A 29 -29.07 -9.70 -5.90
C LYS A 29 -28.61 -9.39 -4.48
N ALA A 30 -29.16 -10.06 -3.46
CA ALA A 30 -28.75 -9.85 -2.07
C ALA A 30 -27.26 -10.16 -1.82
N TYR A 31 -26.73 -11.23 -2.44
CA TYR A 31 -25.31 -11.56 -2.37
C TYR A 31 -24.42 -10.48 -3.02
N ILE A 32 -24.80 -9.97 -4.18
CA ILE A 32 -24.08 -8.90 -4.88
C ILE A 32 -24.05 -7.64 -4.02
N TRP A 33 -25.20 -7.21 -3.48
CA TRP A 33 -25.29 -6.06 -2.59
C TRP A 33 -24.45 -6.23 -1.32
N LYS A 34 -24.47 -7.43 -0.70
CA LYS A 34 -23.62 -7.74 0.46
C LYS A 34 -22.14 -7.65 0.08
N SER A 35 -21.73 -8.20 -1.05
CA SER A 35 -20.33 -8.15 -1.50
C SER A 35 -19.88 -6.72 -1.80
N LEU A 36 -20.73 -5.91 -2.42
CA LEU A 36 -20.46 -4.49 -2.69
C LEU A 36 -20.28 -3.73 -1.37
N LEU A 37 -21.18 -3.92 -0.41
CA LEU A 37 -21.10 -3.31 0.91
C LEU A 37 -19.79 -3.65 1.62
N VAL A 38 -19.37 -4.92 1.58
CA VAL A 38 -18.10 -5.38 2.17
C VAL A 38 -16.90 -4.67 1.53
N VAL A 39 -16.87 -4.54 0.20
CA VAL A 39 -15.78 -3.84 -0.50
C VAL A 39 -15.75 -2.35 -0.15
N VAL A 40 -16.90 -1.70 -0.10
CA VAL A 40 -17.01 -0.28 0.29
C VAL A 40 -16.49 -0.07 1.72
N LEU A 41 -16.91 -0.92 2.66
CA LEU A 41 -16.43 -0.86 4.05
C LEU A 41 -14.93 -1.12 4.14
N ALA A 42 -14.40 -2.07 3.37
CA ALA A 42 -12.97 -2.33 3.31
C ALA A 42 -12.18 -1.11 2.81
N ILE A 43 -12.66 -0.44 1.74
CA ILE A 43 -12.03 0.77 1.21
C ILE A 43 -12.07 1.90 2.24
N LEU A 44 -13.18 2.05 2.95
CA LEU A 44 -13.34 3.05 4.00
C LEU A 44 -12.37 2.78 5.16
N CYS A 45 -12.28 1.54 5.65
CA CYS A 45 -11.30 1.15 6.68
C CYS A 45 -9.86 1.41 6.24
N GLY A 46 -9.52 1.09 4.99
CA GLY A 46 -8.21 1.38 4.41
C GLY A 46 -7.92 2.88 4.34
N GLY A 47 -8.87 3.67 3.85
CA GLY A 47 -8.74 5.13 3.80
C GLY A 47 -8.56 5.75 5.19
N ILE A 48 -9.31 5.28 6.20
CA ILE A 48 -9.14 5.71 7.59
C ILE A 48 -7.74 5.36 8.08
N HIS A 49 -7.23 4.15 7.84
CA HIS A 49 -5.90 3.78 8.31
C HIS A 49 -4.79 4.60 7.66
N GLY A 50 -4.83 4.78 6.33
CA GLY A 50 -3.85 5.63 5.62
C GLY A 50 -3.87 7.07 6.12
N LYS A 51 -5.06 7.64 6.32
CA LYS A 51 -5.22 8.99 6.87
C LYS A 51 -4.74 9.08 8.32
N HIS A 52 -5.08 8.10 9.16
CA HIS A 52 -4.63 8.04 10.54
C HIS A 52 -3.10 8.01 10.65
N ALA A 53 -2.43 7.19 9.82
CA ALA A 53 -0.97 7.14 9.77
C ALA A 53 -0.36 8.49 9.36
N ALA A 54 -0.95 9.17 8.36
CA ALA A 54 -0.49 10.48 7.92
C ALA A 54 -0.69 11.57 9.00
N GLU A 55 -1.85 11.60 9.63
CA GLU A 55 -2.16 12.57 10.69
C GLU A 55 -1.30 12.36 11.95
N MET A 56 -1.03 11.10 12.33
CA MET A 56 -0.16 10.80 13.47
C MET A 56 1.29 11.21 13.20
N PHE A 57 1.79 10.96 11.99
CA PHE A 57 3.12 11.41 11.59
C PHE A 57 3.22 12.93 11.55
N GLU A 58 2.22 13.61 10.98
CA GLU A 58 2.17 15.07 10.93
C GLU A 58 2.10 15.68 12.34
N ARG A 59 1.26 15.14 13.23
CA ARG A 59 1.11 15.65 14.60
C ARG A 59 2.37 15.47 15.44
N SER A 60 3.13 14.39 15.21
CA SER A 60 4.36 14.12 15.96
C SER A 60 5.55 14.92 15.46
N THR A 61 5.66 15.12 14.14
CA THR A 61 6.86 15.71 13.51
C THR A 61 6.66 17.13 13.00
N HIS A 62 5.42 17.58 12.81
CA HIS A 62 5.06 18.84 12.14
C HIS A 62 5.70 18.96 10.75
N PHE A 63 5.74 17.84 10.02
CA PHE A 63 6.50 17.64 8.78
C PHE A 63 6.23 18.72 7.72
N SER A 64 4.99 19.18 7.61
CA SER A 64 4.58 20.28 6.72
C SER A 64 5.33 21.59 6.95
N HIS A 65 5.60 21.93 8.21
CA HIS A 65 6.19 23.22 8.61
C HIS A 65 7.71 23.27 8.49
N LEU A 66 8.37 22.10 8.43
CA LEU A 66 9.82 22.01 8.34
C LEU A 66 10.35 22.41 6.96
N ALA A 67 11.57 22.94 6.92
CA ALA A 67 12.30 23.13 5.67
C ALA A 67 12.79 21.79 5.11
N ASP A 68 13.05 21.71 3.80
CA ASP A 68 13.48 20.46 3.15
C ASP A 68 14.74 19.86 3.77
N PHE A 69 15.70 20.68 4.22
CA PHE A 69 16.90 20.18 4.90
C PHE A 69 16.57 19.54 6.25
N GLU A 70 15.63 20.11 7.01
CA GLU A 70 15.22 19.61 8.32
C GLU A 70 14.42 18.32 8.18
N ARG A 71 13.56 18.26 7.16
CA ARG A 71 12.84 17.02 6.78
C ARG A 71 13.83 15.90 6.48
N GLU A 72 14.90 16.17 5.75
CA GLU A 72 15.95 15.19 5.48
C GLU A 72 16.67 14.72 6.75
N MET A 73 16.85 15.61 7.74
CA MET A 73 17.42 15.25 9.04
C MET A 73 16.47 14.43 9.93
N LEU A 74 15.15 14.51 9.71
CA LEU A 74 14.17 13.65 10.40
C LEU A 74 14.25 12.20 9.93
N PHE A 75 14.61 11.98 8.66
CA PHE A 75 14.81 10.64 8.12
C PHE A 75 16.16 10.09 8.60
N ARG A 76 16.17 9.57 9.83
CA ARG A 76 17.34 8.94 10.43
C ARG A 76 17.46 7.48 9.98
N THR A 77 18.68 6.95 10.13
CA THR A 77 19.00 5.53 9.96
C THR A 77 18.49 4.96 8.62
N GLU A 78 17.60 3.97 8.66
CA GLU A 78 17.12 3.22 7.50
C GLU A 78 16.24 4.09 6.57
N MET A 79 15.44 4.99 7.14
CA MET A 79 14.57 5.88 6.36
C MET A 79 15.39 6.81 5.47
N GLY A 80 16.42 7.44 6.05
CA GLY A 80 17.33 8.33 5.34
C GLY A 80 18.14 7.58 4.29
N PHE A 81 18.59 6.37 4.63
CA PHE A 81 19.31 5.50 3.72
C PHE A 81 18.49 5.20 2.45
N TYR A 82 17.26 4.69 2.57
CA TYR A 82 16.43 4.38 1.39
C TYR A 82 15.98 5.63 0.63
N TYR A 83 15.60 6.68 1.36
CA TYR A 83 15.23 7.95 0.74
C TYR A 83 16.39 8.55 -0.07
N SER A 84 17.65 8.37 0.35
CA SER A 84 18.81 8.88 -0.40
C SER A 84 18.91 8.27 -1.81
N PHE A 85 18.64 6.96 -1.96
CA PHE A 85 18.63 6.29 -3.27
C PHE A 85 17.46 6.75 -4.14
N TYR A 86 16.27 6.89 -3.54
CA TYR A 86 15.12 7.48 -4.21
C TYR A 86 15.44 8.90 -4.72
N LYS A 87 15.96 9.77 -3.85
CA LYS A 87 16.35 11.15 -4.17
C LYS A 87 17.40 11.19 -5.27
N TYR A 88 18.38 10.31 -5.24
CA TYR A 88 19.40 10.19 -6.29
C TYR A 88 18.75 9.84 -7.64
N LEU A 89 17.90 8.82 -7.67
CA LEU A 89 17.18 8.41 -8.88
C LEU A 89 16.20 9.47 -9.37
N VAL A 90 15.61 10.29 -8.51
CA VAL A 90 14.72 11.39 -8.93
C VAL A 90 15.52 12.52 -9.59
N ASN A 91 16.69 12.85 -9.04
CA ASN A 91 17.48 14.02 -9.45
C ASN A 91 18.53 13.74 -10.53
N ALA A 92 18.79 12.48 -10.88
CA ALA A 92 19.70 12.13 -11.99
C ALA A 92 19.26 12.75 -13.33
N LYS A 93 20.19 12.98 -14.27
CA LYS A 93 19.86 13.55 -15.59
C LYS A 93 18.95 12.61 -16.38
N SER A 94 19.29 11.32 -16.41
CA SER A 94 18.49 10.25 -17.00
C SER A 94 18.21 9.15 -15.98
N PHE A 95 17.04 8.52 -16.08
CA PHE A 95 16.70 7.37 -15.23
C PHE A 95 17.64 6.19 -15.47
N LYS A 96 18.02 5.93 -16.73
CA LYS A 96 18.97 4.86 -17.09
C LYS A 96 20.35 5.08 -16.47
N GLU A 97 20.82 6.33 -16.52
CA GLU A 97 22.11 6.71 -15.91
C GLU A 97 22.07 6.52 -14.39
N GLY A 98 20.98 6.95 -13.74
CA GLY A 98 20.76 6.69 -12.32
C GLY A 98 20.81 5.19 -11.97
N MET A 99 20.14 4.35 -12.76
CA MET A 99 20.12 2.89 -12.57
C MET A 99 21.50 2.23 -12.74
N ILE A 100 22.28 2.67 -13.75
CA ILE A 100 23.65 2.17 -13.96
C ILE A 100 24.54 2.56 -12.78
N ALA A 101 24.43 3.81 -12.31
CA ALA A 101 25.18 4.30 -11.16
C ALA A 101 24.86 3.53 -9.86
N LEU A 102 23.60 3.10 -9.65
CA LEU A 102 23.26 2.24 -8.50
C LEU A 102 23.74 0.79 -8.64
N THR A 103 23.96 0.32 -9.87
CA THR A 103 24.46 -1.04 -10.12
C THR A 103 25.98 -1.14 -9.90
N ARG A 104 26.69 -0.03 -10.08
CA ARG A 104 28.14 0.10 -9.87
C ARG A 104 28.42 1.21 -8.87
N ASP A 105 27.94 1.03 -7.65
CA ASP A 105 28.09 2.04 -6.61
C ASP A 105 29.39 1.82 -5.83
N ASN A 106 30.23 2.87 -5.75
CA ASN A 106 31.46 2.93 -4.93
C ASN A 106 31.34 4.00 -3.83
N LYS A 107 30.15 4.60 -3.65
CA LYS A 107 29.93 5.66 -2.66
C LYS A 107 29.42 5.11 -1.33
N THR A 108 28.62 4.04 -1.37
CA THR A 108 28.07 3.42 -0.15
C THR A 108 29.16 2.64 0.59
N GLU A 109 30.06 1.96 -0.13
CA GLU A 109 31.22 1.27 0.45
C GLU A 109 32.49 1.79 -0.23
N TYR A 110 33.32 2.51 0.53
CA TYR A 110 34.56 3.06 0.01
C TYR A 110 35.53 1.94 -0.39
N GLY A 111 36.03 2.00 -1.62
CA GLY A 111 37.05 1.07 -2.10
C GLY A 111 36.49 -0.23 -2.69
N ARG A 112 35.16 -0.36 -2.85
CA ARG A 112 34.55 -1.51 -3.52
C ARG A 112 33.30 -1.10 -4.30
N GLU A 113 33.28 -1.43 -5.60
CA GLU A 113 32.06 -1.34 -6.39
C GLU A 113 31.10 -2.46 -6.02
N ILE A 114 29.90 -2.08 -5.55
CA ILE A 114 28.83 -3.00 -5.20
C ILE A 114 27.57 -2.72 -6.01
N ASN A 115 26.80 -3.78 -6.25
CA ASN A 115 25.46 -3.65 -6.79
C ASN A 115 24.50 -3.31 -5.64
N ALA A 116 24.28 -2.02 -5.41
CA ALA A 116 23.41 -1.53 -4.35
C ALA A 116 21.95 -1.98 -4.53
N LEU A 117 21.49 -2.10 -5.79
CA LEU A 117 20.13 -2.54 -6.11
C LEU A 117 19.81 -3.93 -5.55
N LYS A 118 20.66 -4.90 -5.89
CA LYS A 118 20.49 -6.30 -5.45
C LYS A 118 20.79 -6.45 -3.96
N ARG A 119 21.78 -5.72 -3.44
CA ARG A 119 22.21 -5.88 -2.04
C ARG A 119 21.21 -5.34 -1.03
N PHE A 120 20.58 -4.21 -1.33
CA PHE A 120 19.67 -3.52 -0.40
C PHE A 120 18.20 -3.59 -0.80
N ASN A 121 17.86 -4.44 -1.79
CA ASN A 121 16.50 -4.64 -2.30
C ASN A 121 15.79 -3.32 -2.66
N LEU A 122 16.48 -2.42 -3.38
CA LEU A 122 16.02 -1.05 -3.70
C LEU A 122 14.84 -0.98 -4.70
N TYR A 123 14.14 -2.08 -4.93
CA TYR A 123 13.07 -2.17 -5.92
C TYR A 123 11.90 -1.20 -5.65
N PRO A 124 11.40 -1.02 -4.40
CA PRO A 124 10.37 -0.02 -4.11
C PRO A 124 10.81 1.41 -4.47
N GLU A 125 12.04 1.78 -4.15
CA GLU A 125 12.57 3.13 -4.40
C GLU A 125 12.72 3.40 -5.90
N ILE A 126 13.15 2.40 -6.67
CA ILE A 126 13.21 2.49 -8.14
C ILE A 126 11.81 2.72 -8.71
N ILE A 127 10.82 1.94 -8.27
CA ILE A 127 9.45 2.06 -8.76
C ILE A 127 8.88 3.44 -8.41
N ILE A 128 9.02 3.89 -7.16
CA ILE A 128 8.46 5.17 -6.72
C ILE A 128 9.19 6.35 -7.36
N SER A 129 10.51 6.27 -7.58
CA SER A 129 11.26 7.33 -8.29
C SER A 129 10.87 7.42 -9.77
N ALA A 130 10.64 6.28 -10.44
CA ALA A 130 10.10 6.25 -11.79
C ALA A 130 8.69 6.86 -11.84
N MET A 131 7.81 6.47 -10.93
CA MET A 131 6.46 7.04 -10.80
C MET A 131 6.50 8.55 -10.57
N TYR A 132 7.38 9.05 -9.71
CA TYR A 132 7.52 10.48 -9.46
C TYR A 132 8.03 11.25 -10.68
N ARG A 133 9.01 10.72 -11.41
CA ARG A 133 9.49 11.34 -12.67
C ARG A 133 8.37 11.44 -13.70
N VAL A 134 7.58 10.37 -13.86
CA VAL A 134 6.42 10.35 -14.75
C VAL A 134 5.38 11.37 -14.29
N PHE A 135 5.03 11.37 -13.00
CA PHE A 135 4.11 12.33 -12.40
C PHE A 135 4.56 13.78 -12.62
N LYS A 136 5.84 14.08 -12.38
CA LYS A 136 6.42 15.42 -12.59
C LYS A 136 6.42 15.82 -14.06
N SER A 137 6.69 14.89 -14.97
CA SER A 137 6.64 15.13 -16.43
C SER A 137 5.22 15.46 -16.89
N ILE A 138 4.24 14.67 -16.46
CA ILE A 138 2.82 14.88 -16.75
C ILE A 138 2.39 16.23 -16.19
N THR A 139 2.53 16.46 -14.89
CA THR A 139 2.06 17.69 -14.23
C THR A 139 2.71 18.96 -14.78
N LYS A 140 3.99 18.88 -15.19
CA LYS A 140 4.67 19.96 -15.92
C LYS A 140 4.08 20.21 -17.30
N TYR A 141 3.74 19.15 -18.05
CA TYR A 141 3.10 19.27 -19.36
C TYR A 141 1.71 19.93 -19.25
N TRP A 142 0.91 19.52 -18.27
CA TRP A 142 -0.43 20.04 -18.03
C TRP A 142 -0.47 21.35 -17.21
N LYS A 143 0.70 21.88 -16.81
CA LYS A 143 0.85 23.08 -15.95
C LYS A 143 -0.02 23.04 -14.68
N ILE A 144 -0.15 21.86 -14.08
CA ILE A 144 -0.91 21.68 -12.83
C ILE A 144 -0.03 22.11 -11.66
N HIS A 145 -0.52 23.02 -10.82
CA HIS A 145 0.13 23.38 -9.57
C HIS A 145 -0.03 22.23 -8.56
N THR A 146 1.06 21.52 -8.26
CA THR A 146 1.06 20.30 -7.42
C THR A 146 1.72 20.46 -6.05
N GLN A 147 2.33 21.62 -5.80
CA GLN A 147 2.93 21.97 -4.53
C GLN A 147 2.67 23.43 -4.22
N VAL A 148 2.52 23.74 -2.94
CA VAL A 148 2.42 25.11 -2.44
C VAL A 148 3.68 25.40 -1.65
N CYS A 149 4.26 26.58 -1.86
CA CYS A 149 5.52 26.97 -1.22
C CYS A 149 5.29 28.20 -0.35
N TRP A 150 5.89 28.18 0.82
CA TRP A 150 5.90 29.28 1.79
C TRP A 150 7.32 29.53 2.26
N GLN A 151 7.52 30.73 2.81
CA GLN A 151 8.78 31.08 3.44
C GLN A 151 8.63 31.03 4.96
N VAL A 152 9.45 30.19 5.60
CA VAL A 152 9.48 30.07 7.05
C VAL A 152 10.59 30.99 7.58
N LYS A 153 10.22 31.96 8.42
CA LYS A 153 11.19 32.80 9.14
C LYS A 153 11.79 31.98 10.28
N ARG A 154 13.11 31.81 10.29
CA ARG A 154 13.82 31.06 11.34
C ARG A 154 14.17 31.94 12.54
N ASP A 155 15.00 32.95 12.32
CA ASP A 155 15.46 33.88 13.35
C ASP A 155 15.75 35.25 12.71
N ILE A 156 15.88 36.30 13.51
CA ILE A 156 16.04 37.70 13.08
C ILE A 156 17.25 37.88 12.15
N HIS A 157 18.31 37.09 12.36
CA HIS A 157 19.56 37.18 11.62
C HIS A 157 19.72 36.10 10.52
N LEU A 158 18.74 35.21 10.34
CA LEU A 158 18.83 34.13 9.37
C LEU A 158 17.90 34.40 8.17
N PRO A 159 18.36 34.21 6.93
CA PRO A 159 17.49 34.35 5.78
C PRO A 159 16.33 33.34 5.85
N PRO A 160 15.11 33.75 5.44
CA PRO A 160 13.96 32.87 5.41
C PRO A 160 14.22 31.71 4.44
N VAL A 161 13.75 30.52 4.80
CA VAL A 161 13.92 29.33 3.97
C VAL A 161 12.60 29.02 3.29
N THR A 162 12.63 28.79 1.98
CA THR A 162 11.47 28.34 1.22
C THR A 162 11.21 26.87 1.52
N SER A 163 10.02 26.56 2.02
CA SER A 163 9.51 25.19 2.20
C SER A 163 8.32 24.99 1.28
N CYS A 164 8.35 23.90 0.51
CA CYS A 164 7.24 23.51 -0.36
C CYS A 164 6.60 22.23 0.16
N GLU A 165 5.28 22.19 0.21
CA GLU A 165 4.51 20.98 0.55
C GLU A 165 3.64 20.51 -0.62
N GLY A 166 3.24 19.24 -0.55
CA GLY A 166 2.33 18.62 -1.49
C GLY A 166 2.99 17.60 -2.40
N MET A 167 2.18 16.95 -3.24
CA MET A 167 2.60 15.82 -4.08
C MET A 167 3.68 16.19 -5.10
N GLY A 168 3.83 17.48 -5.43
CA GLY A 168 4.92 18.01 -6.25
C GLY A 168 6.30 17.91 -5.59
N ASN A 169 6.38 17.89 -4.26
CA ASN A 169 7.63 17.71 -3.54
C ASN A 169 7.98 16.21 -3.47
N GLN A 170 9.23 15.88 -3.82
CA GLN A 170 9.73 14.49 -3.89
C GLN A 170 9.56 13.74 -2.56
N MET A 171 9.71 14.41 -1.42
CA MET A 171 9.67 13.77 -0.11
C MET A 171 8.22 13.43 0.29
N PHE A 172 7.30 14.37 0.07
CA PHE A 172 5.86 14.14 0.25
C PHE A 172 5.33 13.05 -0.66
N PHE A 173 5.76 13.03 -1.93
CA PHE A 173 5.37 11.98 -2.85
C PHE A 173 5.78 10.59 -2.34
N TYR A 174 7.01 10.46 -1.83
CA TYR A 174 7.51 9.20 -1.30
C TYR A 174 6.71 8.73 -0.08
N ILE A 175 6.47 9.59 0.91
CA ILE A 175 5.66 9.21 2.10
C ILE A 175 4.18 8.97 1.77
N TYR A 176 3.60 9.69 0.80
CA TYR A 176 2.21 9.46 0.39
C TYR A 176 2.02 8.08 -0.25
N MET A 177 3.01 7.59 -1.02
CA MET A 177 2.97 6.22 -1.54
C MET A 177 3.02 5.18 -0.42
N VAL A 178 3.77 5.45 0.65
CA VAL A 178 3.78 4.60 1.86
C VAL A 178 2.42 4.64 2.56
N TYR A 179 1.79 5.81 2.74
CA TYR A 179 0.47 5.89 3.38
C TYR A 179 -0.64 5.25 2.55
N LEU A 180 -0.55 5.29 1.21
CA LEU A 180 -1.43 4.53 0.34
C LEU A 180 -1.30 3.03 0.62
N LEU A 181 -0.09 2.55 0.80
CA LEU A 181 0.21 1.16 1.10
C LEU A 181 -0.23 0.75 2.51
N ALA A 182 -0.10 1.66 3.50
CA ALA A 182 -0.72 1.51 4.80
C ALA A 182 -2.25 1.42 4.68
N GLY A 183 -2.88 2.22 3.82
CA GLY A 183 -4.31 2.09 3.55
C GLY A 183 -4.68 0.72 2.99
N LEU A 184 -3.85 0.16 2.10
CA LEU A 184 -4.04 -1.21 1.61
C LEU A 184 -3.97 -2.26 2.74
N VAL A 185 -3.12 -2.07 3.75
CA VAL A 185 -3.08 -2.94 4.94
C VAL A 185 -4.43 -2.93 5.67
N GLY A 186 -5.00 -1.74 5.92
CA GLY A 186 -6.31 -1.63 6.59
C GLY A 186 -7.43 -2.29 5.78
N PHE A 187 -7.41 -2.14 4.46
CA PHE A 187 -8.32 -2.82 3.53
C PHE A 187 -8.19 -4.35 3.62
N LEU A 188 -6.96 -4.88 3.57
CA LEU A 188 -6.70 -6.32 3.59
C LEU A 188 -7.07 -6.94 4.95
N LEU A 189 -6.81 -6.26 6.07
CA LEU A 189 -7.19 -6.73 7.41
C LEU A 189 -8.70 -6.84 7.56
N PHE A 190 -9.46 -5.87 7.06
CA PHE A 190 -10.92 -5.95 7.06
C PHE A 190 -11.42 -7.16 6.26
N LEU A 191 -10.89 -7.36 5.05
CA LEU A 191 -11.25 -8.50 4.22
C LEU A 191 -10.85 -9.83 4.86
N TYR A 192 -9.71 -9.88 5.55
CA TYR A 192 -9.26 -11.06 6.28
C TYR A 192 -10.23 -11.41 7.42
N GLY A 193 -10.61 -10.44 8.26
CA GLY A 193 -11.59 -10.63 9.33
C GLY A 193 -12.97 -11.04 8.80
N PHE A 194 -13.41 -10.44 7.69
CA PHE A 194 -14.64 -10.84 7.00
C PHE A 194 -14.55 -12.27 6.47
N LEU A 195 -13.44 -12.63 5.81
CA LEU A 195 -13.23 -13.96 5.25
C LEU A 195 -13.24 -15.03 6.33
N MET A 196 -12.68 -14.77 7.52
CA MET A 196 -12.64 -15.75 8.61
C MET A 196 -13.98 -15.91 9.32
N SER A 197 -14.71 -14.82 9.56
CA SER A 197 -15.98 -14.82 10.31
C SER A 197 -17.24 -14.96 9.46
N ASP A 198 -17.13 -14.82 8.12
CA ASP A 198 -18.25 -14.73 7.17
C ASP A 198 -19.27 -13.60 7.50
N SER A 199 -18.87 -12.66 8.36
CA SER A 199 -19.66 -11.57 8.91
C SER A 199 -18.93 -10.23 8.80
N ILE A 200 -19.68 -9.16 8.57
CA ILE A 200 -19.14 -7.79 8.50
C ILE A 200 -18.56 -7.39 9.86
N PHE A 201 -19.19 -7.84 10.96
CA PHE A 201 -18.74 -7.55 12.32
C PHE A 201 -17.35 -8.11 12.62
N GLY A 202 -16.99 -9.27 12.07
CA GLY A 202 -15.63 -9.80 12.27
C GLY A 202 -14.58 -8.97 11.57
N GLY A 203 -14.86 -8.44 10.37
CA GLY A 203 -13.99 -7.48 9.70
C GLY A 203 -13.81 -6.19 10.50
N LEU A 204 -14.90 -5.63 11.03
CA LEU A 204 -14.84 -4.43 11.89
C LEU A 204 -14.06 -4.69 13.17
N PHE A 205 -14.30 -5.83 13.84
CA PHE A 205 -13.60 -6.20 15.06
C PHE A 205 -12.10 -6.35 14.83
N THR A 206 -11.67 -6.99 13.74
CA THR A 206 -10.25 -7.08 13.38
C THR A 206 -9.61 -5.70 13.21
N VAL A 207 -10.28 -4.78 12.50
CA VAL A 207 -9.76 -3.42 12.31
C VAL A 207 -9.71 -2.64 13.62
N LEU A 208 -10.71 -2.78 14.50
CA LEU A 208 -10.71 -2.14 15.81
C LEU A 208 -9.55 -2.63 16.69
N CYS A 209 -9.33 -3.95 16.75
CA CYS A 209 -8.20 -4.53 17.47
C CYS A 209 -6.85 -4.09 16.89
N PHE A 210 -6.77 -3.90 15.58
CA PHE A 210 -5.58 -3.36 14.93
C PHE A 210 -5.34 -1.90 15.29
N PHE A 211 -6.37 -1.05 15.31
CA PHE A 211 -6.22 0.34 15.75
C PHE A 211 -5.88 0.45 17.24
N TYR A 212 -6.45 -0.40 18.09
CA TYR A 212 -6.13 -0.43 19.51
C TYR A 212 -4.65 -0.76 19.75
N ASN A 213 -4.10 -1.70 18.98
CA ASN A 213 -2.70 -2.11 19.05
C ASN A 213 -1.82 -1.49 17.96
N HIS A 214 -2.19 -0.32 17.42
CA HIS A 214 -1.57 0.21 16.20
C HIS A 214 -0.07 0.42 16.34
N SER A 215 0.39 0.94 17.49
CA SER A 215 1.81 1.20 17.78
C SER A 215 2.68 -0.05 17.76
N GLU A 216 2.14 -1.18 18.20
CA GLU A 216 2.84 -2.47 18.23
C GLU A 216 2.68 -3.22 16.91
N ALA A 217 1.54 -3.06 16.24
CA ALA A 217 1.25 -3.73 14.98
C ALA A 217 2.02 -3.11 13.80
N THR A 218 2.27 -1.80 13.82
CA THR A 218 3.01 -1.11 12.76
C THR A 218 3.74 0.13 13.26
N ARG A 219 4.92 0.37 12.70
CA ARG A 219 5.74 1.55 12.96
C ARG A 219 5.54 2.67 11.92
N VAL A 220 4.62 2.50 10.97
CA VAL A 220 4.41 3.43 9.84
C VAL A 220 4.11 4.87 10.25
N GLN A 221 3.52 5.08 11.43
CA GLN A 221 3.22 6.41 11.97
C GLN A 221 4.46 7.18 12.46
N TRP A 222 5.53 6.48 12.83
CA TRP A 222 6.77 7.09 13.31
C TRP A 222 7.83 7.13 12.21
N THR A 223 7.90 6.04 11.48
CA THR A 223 8.94 5.78 10.52
C THR A 223 8.31 5.20 9.26
N PRO A 224 7.73 6.04 8.38
CA PRO A 224 6.97 5.54 7.23
C PRO A 224 7.78 4.69 6.24
N PRO A 225 8.92 5.15 5.69
CA PRO A 225 9.61 4.49 4.60
C PRO A 225 10.58 3.40 5.09
N LEU A 226 10.07 2.42 5.82
CA LEU A 226 10.79 1.18 6.09
C LEU A 226 10.35 0.04 5.18
N ARG A 227 11.24 -0.96 5.07
CA ARG A 227 10.97 -2.21 4.36
C ARG A 227 9.74 -2.93 4.89
N GLU A 228 9.47 -2.89 6.20
CA GLU A 228 8.28 -3.56 6.73
C GLU A 228 6.99 -2.92 6.23
N SER A 229 6.94 -1.59 6.09
CA SER A 229 5.78 -0.88 5.53
C SER A 229 5.49 -1.30 4.08
N PHE A 230 6.52 -1.65 3.31
CA PHE A 230 6.36 -2.10 1.94
C PHE A 230 5.99 -3.59 1.82
N GLY A 231 6.59 -4.45 2.65
CA GLY A 231 6.36 -5.89 2.57
C GLY A 231 5.09 -6.37 3.27
N TYR A 232 4.62 -5.66 4.30
CA TYR A 232 3.48 -6.10 5.11
C TYR A 232 2.16 -6.34 4.33
N PRO A 233 1.73 -5.47 3.41
CA PRO A 233 0.54 -5.75 2.61
C PRO A 233 0.70 -6.97 1.70
N ALA A 234 1.89 -7.21 1.14
CA ALA A 234 2.13 -8.42 0.34
C ALA A 234 2.02 -9.69 1.20
N PHE A 235 2.56 -9.66 2.43
CA PHE A 235 2.38 -10.73 3.41
C PHE A 235 0.89 -10.98 3.73
N LEU A 236 0.12 -9.91 4.01
CA LEU A 236 -1.32 -10.03 4.28
C LEU A 236 -2.12 -10.56 3.08
N CYS A 237 -1.74 -10.17 1.86
CA CYS A 237 -2.32 -10.73 0.64
C CYS A 237 -2.10 -12.25 0.58
N ILE A 238 -0.88 -12.73 0.85
CA ILE A 238 -0.57 -14.17 0.85
C ILE A 238 -1.44 -14.89 1.89
N THR A 239 -1.47 -14.40 3.14
CA THR A 239 -2.26 -15.04 4.21
C THR A 239 -3.75 -15.06 3.90
N LEU A 240 -4.28 -14.00 3.30
CA LEU A 240 -5.68 -13.91 2.88
C LEU A 240 -6.00 -14.91 1.77
N LEU A 241 -5.15 -15.01 0.76
CA LEU A 241 -5.35 -15.92 -0.37
C LEU A 241 -5.26 -17.39 0.06
N VAL A 242 -4.30 -17.72 0.92
CA VAL A 242 -4.20 -19.07 1.51
C VAL A 242 -5.44 -19.39 2.34
N SER A 243 -5.92 -18.45 3.16
CA SER A 243 -7.13 -18.64 3.97
C SER A 243 -8.37 -18.85 3.09
N LYS A 244 -8.44 -18.18 1.94
CA LYS A 244 -9.52 -18.34 0.96
C LYS A 244 -9.49 -19.75 0.35
N ASP A 245 -8.31 -20.27 0.05
CA ASP A 245 -8.12 -21.60 -0.52
C ASP A 245 -8.41 -22.73 0.49
N LEU A 246 -8.18 -22.49 1.78
CA LEU A 246 -8.59 -23.43 2.83
C LEU A 246 -10.11 -23.49 2.99
N LYS A 247 -10.83 -22.37 2.80
CA LYS A 247 -12.29 -22.32 2.92
C LYS A 247 -13.04 -22.77 1.67
N ARG A 248 -12.45 -22.63 0.48
CA ARG A 248 -13.13 -22.87 -0.80
C ARG A 248 -12.20 -23.57 -1.77
N LYS A 249 -12.74 -24.40 -2.66
CA LYS A 249 -11.95 -25.08 -3.71
C LYS A 249 -11.11 -24.06 -4.49
N SER A 250 -9.79 -24.20 -4.37
CA SER A 250 -8.85 -23.30 -5.03
C SER A 250 -8.95 -23.41 -6.55
N ARG A 251 -8.75 -22.28 -7.22
CA ARG A 251 -8.68 -22.18 -8.68
C ARG A 251 -7.23 -21.85 -9.06
N LEU A 252 -6.82 -22.22 -10.27
CA LEU A 252 -5.47 -21.91 -10.79
C LEU A 252 -5.09 -20.44 -10.62
N HIS A 253 -6.03 -19.53 -10.82
CA HIS A 253 -5.82 -18.10 -10.63
C HIS A 253 -5.37 -17.72 -9.20
N ASN A 254 -5.87 -18.40 -8.16
CA ASN A 254 -5.46 -18.13 -6.78
C ASN A 254 -3.99 -18.54 -6.57
N TYR A 255 -3.55 -19.68 -7.11
CA TYR A 255 -2.15 -20.12 -7.03
C TYR A 255 -1.20 -19.14 -7.75
N ILE A 256 -1.59 -18.64 -8.92
CA ILE A 256 -0.83 -17.61 -9.65
C ILE A 256 -0.70 -16.34 -8.79
N LEU A 257 -1.81 -15.91 -8.17
CA LEU A 257 -1.82 -14.70 -7.35
C LEU A 257 -1.00 -14.86 -6.06
N ILE A 258 -1.01 -16.04 -5.45
CA ILE A 258 -0.15 -16.38 -4.30
C ILE A 258 1.31 -16.30 -4.74
N SER A 259 1.68 -16.94 -5.86
CA SER A 259 3.06 -16.91 -6.38
C SER A 259 3.53 -15.47 -6.64
N LEU A 260 2.72 -14.66 -7.31
CA LEU A 260 3.04 -13.26 -7.58
C LEU A 260 3.21 -12.43 -6.30
N SER A 261 2.31 -12.62 -5.32
CA SER A 261 2.38 -11.93 -4.03
C SER A 261 3.62 -12.35 -3.23
N SER A 262 3.99 -13.63 -3.28
CA SER A 262 5.21 -14.17 -2.66
C SER A 262 6.48 -13.62 -3.30
N VAL A 263 6.55 -13.54 -4.63
CA VAL A 263 7.68 -12.90 -5.32
C VAL A 263 7.79 -11.43 -4.92
N MET A 264 6.67 -10.71 -4.90
CA MET A 264 6.68 -9.30 -4.47
C MET A 264 7.13 -9.15 -3.02
N PHE A 265 6.67 -10.01 -2.12
CA PHE A 265 7.13 -10.04 -0.74
C PHE A 265 8.64 -10.27 -0.65
N MET A 266 9.20 -11.24 -1.39
CA MET A 266 10.64 -11.54 -1.38
C MET A 266 11.51 -10.42 -1.98
N LEU A 267 10.99 -9.68 -2.96
CA LEU A 267 11.71 -8.55 -3.56
C LEU A 267 11.78 -7.34 -2.63
N VAL A 268 10.77 -7.14 -1.80
CA VAL A 268 10.60 -5.95 -0.96
C VAL A 268 11.08 -6.18 0.45
N TRP A 269 10.80 -7.36 1.00
CA TRP A 269 11.18 -7.72 2.35
C TRP A 269 12.68 -7.97 2.41
N GLN A 270 13.31 -7.42 3.44
CA GLN A 270 14.72 -7.64 3.68
C GLN A 270 14.93 -9.08 4.18
N VAL A 271 15.40 -9.96 3.31
CA VAL A 271 16.14 -11.12 3.78
C VAL A 271 17.50 -10.58 4.20
N LYS A 272 17.76 -10.50 5.51
CA LYS A 272 19.13 -10.51 6.03
C LYS A 272 19.73 -11.85 5.59
N LEU A 273 20.17 -11.93 4.33
CA LEU A 273 21.14 -12.93 3.94
C LEU A 273 22.37 -12.60 4.76
N ASN A 274 22.84 -13.61 5.48
CA ASN A 274 23.98 -13.61 6.36
C ASN A 274 25.01 -12.53 6.04
N CYS A 275 25.59 -11.96 7.10
CA CYS A 275 27.01 -11.61 7.06
C CYS A 275 27.79 -12.83 6.55
N ASP A 276 27.93 -12.95 5.24
CA ASP A 276 28.96 -13.78 4.65
C ASP A 276 30.27 -13.08 4.99
N LYS A 277 30.90 -13.62 6.04
CA LYS A 277 32.35 -13.58 6.31
C LYS A 277 33.05 -12.40 5.65
N ASN A 278 33.04 -11.25 6.32
CA ASN A 278 33.95 -10.09 6.22
C ASN A 278 33.19 -8.78 6.47
N CYS A 279 32.56 -8.66 7.64
CA CYS A 279 32.39 -7.33 8.25
C CYS A 279 33.71 -7.00 8.94
N LEU A 280 34.51 -6.16 8.29
CA LEU A 280 35.45 -5.26 8.97
C LEU A 280 34.68 -4.02 9.40
#